data_AF-A0A940FHP3-F1
#
_entry.id   AF-A0A940FHP3-F1
#
_cell.length_a   1.000
_cell.length_b   1.000
_cell.length_c   1.000
_cell.angle_alpha   90.00
_cell.angle_beta   90.00
_cell.angle_gamma   90.00
#
_symmetry.space_group_name_H-M   'P 1'
#
loop_
_entity.id
_entity.type
_entity.pdbx_description
1 polymer ?
#
loop_
_entity_poly.entity_id
_entity_poly.type
_entity_poly.pdbx_seq_one_letter_code
_entity_poly.pdbx_strand_id
1 'polypeptide(L)'
;MIAEGSLQDFSFSDLIQIIGLNASTGTLRLSSEGREGTLACAEGRIVGAQVQDLSGEEAVYALFHWDTGAFAFDPGTPAALPSVTAPLGELAQEGIRRLDRWRAVRAELSTISPRARFRTQRRPLPEETSSLAAELAAKLEAAEGKTLAELAREVQLDELSVATALIELHREGALIVETAPDEALRSVFRRLCDELYARFASISGLKMTEGLEALLNEEARARGVELRWRSGAVQDGVPATQTFEQLRDLYKAFLTQALEYVTKIHGPGFTEKVLADALEGATPEERNGWEALDLPVTTRTP
;
A
#
# COMPACT_ATOMS: atom_id res chain seq x y z
N MET A 1 27.88 17.96 -1.28
CA MET A 1 26.86 16.98 -0.85
C MET A 1 25.62 17.77 -0.45
N ILE A 2 24.44 17.31 -0.84
CA ILE A 2 23.17 17.89 -0.39
C ILE A 2 22.94 17.40 1.03
N ALA A 3 22.87 18.33 1.99
CA ALA A 3 22.74 18.00 3.41
C ALA A 3 21.30 17.62 3.79
N GLU A 4 20.30 18.13 3.06
CA GLU A 4 18.88 17.86 3.29
C GLU A 4 18.09 18.01 1.99
N GLY A 5 16.99 17.26 1.86
CA GLY A 5 16.16 17.31 0.65
C GLY A 5 14.96 16.37 0.70
N SER A 6 14.30 16.21 -0.45
CA SER A 6 13.13 15.36 -0.64
C SER A 6 13.46 14.12 -1.48
N LEU A 7 12.87 12.98 -1.13
CA LEU A 7 12.96 11.73 -1.90
C LEU A 7 12.26 11.82 -3.28
N GLN A 8 11.45 12.84 -3.49
CA GLN A 8 10.82 13.14 -4.78
C GLN A 8 11.80 13.78 -5.76
N ASP A 9 12.79 14.51 -5.25
CA ASP A 9 13.83 15.17 -6.05
C ASP A 9 15.06 14.25 -6.25
N PHE A 10 15.37 13.44 -5.24
CA PHE A 10 16.47 12.48 -5.25
C PHE A 10 15.98 11.12 -4.75
N SER A 11 15.93 10.13 -5.65
CA SER A 11 15.54 8.78 -5.24
C SER A 11 16.55 8.20 -4.25
N PHE A 12 16.13 7.21 -3.46
CA PHE A 12 17.05 6.52 -2.55
C PHE A 12 18.28 5.95 -3.28
N SER A 13 18.09 5.44 -4.51
CA SER A 13 19.17 4.98 -5.39
C SER A 13 20.18 6.10 -5.70
N ASP A 14 19.71 7.32 -5.97
CA ASP A 14 20.60 8.47 -6.22
C ASP A 14 21.40 8.83 -4.97
N LEU A 15 20.75 8.79 -3.79
CA LEU A 15 21.41 9.11 -2.51
C LEU A 15 22.57 8.15 -2.20
N ILE A 16 22.35 6.84 -2.36
CA ILE A 16 23.42 5.85 -2.11
C ILE A 16 24.56 5.98 -3.14
N GLN A 17 24.27 6.33 -4.40
CA GLN A 17 25.29 6.59 -5.41
C GLN A 17 26.12 7.82 -5.06
N ILE A 18 25.47 8.92 -4.63
CA ILE A 18 26.13 10.14 -4.17
C ILE A 18 27.03 9.86 -2.95
N ILE A 19 26.57 9.02 -2.02
CA ILE A 19 27.36 8.58 -0.86
C ILE A 19 28.66 7.91 -1.32
N GLY A 20 28.54 6.94 -2.23
CA GLY A 20 29.67 6.19 -2.78
C GLY A 20 30.66 7.07 -3.54
N LEU A 21 30.17 7.90 -4.47
CA LEU A 21 31.00 8.76 -5.31
C LEU A 21 31.79 9.81 -4.50
N ASN A 22 31.19 10.33 -3.42
CA ASN A 22 31.83 11.35 -2.59
C ASN A 22 32.64 10.77 -1.42
N ALA A 23 32.77 9.43 -1.31
CA ALA A 23 33.41 8.77 -0.16
C ALA A 23 32.87 9.26 1.20
N SER A 24 31.55 9.42 1.26
CA SER A 24 30.86 10.11 2.35
C SER A 24 30.94 9.33 3.67
N THR A 25 31.17 10.03 4.77
CA THR A 25 31.17 9.45 6.13
C THR A 25 30.24 10.25 7.03
N GLY A 26 29.29 9.56 7.66
CA GLY A 26 28.23 10.19 8.44
C GLY A 26 27.00 9.30 8.57
N THR A 27 25.87 9.93 8.90
CA THR A 27 24.58 9.26 9.09
C THR A 27 23.54 9.88 8.16
N LEU A 28 22.93 9.06 7.30
CA LEU A 28 21.79 9.46 6.48
C LEU A 28 20.50 9.08 7.21
N ARG A 29 19.64 10.07 7.49
CA ARG A 29 18.30 9.89 8.05
C ARG A 29 17.26 10.10 6.97
N LEU A 30 16.24 9.26 6.96
CA LEU A 30 15.11 9.32 6.04
C LEU A 30 13.81 9.22 6.83
N SER A 31 12.77 9.92 6.37
CA SER A 31 11.41 9.82 6.91
C SER A 31 10.37 9.81 5.80
N SER A 32 9.44 8.85 5.83
CA SER A 32 8.35 8.72 4.85
C SER A 32 7.11 8.11 5.49
N GLU A 33 5.94 8.71 5.31
CA GLU A 33 4.64 8.17 5.78
C GLU A 33 4.65 7.74 7.27
N GLY A 34 5.26 8.54 8.15
CA GLY A 34 5.37 8.21 9.58
C GLY A 34 6.39 7.11 9.93
N ARG A 35 7.14 6.61 8.94
CA ARG A 35 8.23 5.67 9.10
C ARG A 35 9.57 6.39 9.08
N GLU A 36 10.53 5.88 9.85
CA GLU A 36 11.89 6.41 9.91
C GLU A 36 12.91 5.34 9.50
N GLY A 37 13.93 5.79 8.77
CA GLY A 37 15.05 4.98 8.32
C GLY A 37 16.37 5.68 8.60
N THR A 38 17.38 4.92 9.03
CA THR A 38 18.72 5.44 9.30
C THR A 38 19.77 4.55 8.67
N LEU A 39 20.77 5.17 8.04
CA LEU A 39 21.93 4.52 7.45
C LEU A 39 23.22 5.11 8.00
N ALA A 40 24.11 4.24 8.47
CA ALA A 40 25.47 4.58 8.83
C ALA A 40 26.37 4.42 7.61
N CYS A 41 27.08 5.48 7.24
CA CYS A 41 27.95 5.52 6.07
C CYS A 41 29.39 5.77 6.50
N ALA A 42 30.35 5.00 5.97
CA ALA A 42 31.77 5.22 6.19
C ALA A 42 32.54 5.07 4.88
N GLU A 43 33.29 6.10 4.49
CA GLU A 43 34.12 6.12 3.28
C GLU A 43 33.35 5.69 2.01
N GLY A 44 32.10 6.14 1.89
CA GLY A 44 31.23 5.81 0.76
C GLY A 44 30.62 4.41 0.79
N ARG A 45 30.81 3.65 1.88
CA ARG A 45 30.14 2.37 2.12
C ARG A 45 28.98 2.54 3.09
N ILE A 46 27.93 1.75 2.91
CA ILE A 46 26.92 1.56 3.97
C ILE A 46 27.46 0.51 4.93
N VAL A 47 27.63 0.90 6.19
CA VAL A 47 28.18 0.03 7.25
C VAL A 47 27.13 -0.43 8.25
N GLY A 48 25.96 0.23 8.27
CA GLY A 48 24.83 -0.20 9.06
C GLY A 48 23.53 0.45 8.64
N ALA A 49 22.41 -0.20 8.95
CA ALA A 49 21.09 0.24 8.51
C ALA A 49 19.99 -0.21 9.47
N GLN A 50 18.98 0.63 9.65
CA GLN A 50 17.77 0.32 10.41
C GLN A 50 16.57 1.05 9.79
N VAL A 51 15.45 0.35 9.62
CA VAL A 51 14.14 0.91 9.25
C VAL A 51 13.07 0.24 10.09
N GLN A 52 12.48 0.96 11.04
CA GLN A 52 11.54 0.38 12.01
C GLN A 52 12.12 -0.90 12.65
N ASP A 53 11.53 -2.07 12.38
CA ASP A 53 11.97 -3.38 12.88
C ASP A 53 12.98 -4.09 11.96
N LEU A 54 13.19 -3.59 10.73
CA LEU A 54 14.14 -4.14 9.77
C LEU A 54 15.55 -3.61 10.05
N SER A 55 16.55 -4.47 9.89
CA SER A 55 17.95 -4.14 10.16
C SER A 55 18.90 -4.69 9.09
N GLY A 56 20.10 -4.13 9.01
CA GLY A 56 21.12 -4.58 8.06
C GLY A 56 20.66 -4.45 6.60
N GLU A 57 20.98 -5.44 5.77
CA GLU A 57 20.72 -5.37 4.32
C GLU A 57 19.23 -5.27 3.99
N GLU A 58 18.36 -5.95 4.74
CA GLU A 58 16.90 -5.87 4.56
C GLU A 58 16.36 -4.45 4.83
N ALA A 59 16.94 -3.71 5.78
CA ALA A 59 16.61 -2.30 5.99
C ALA A 59 17.03 -1.43 4.79
N VAL A 60 18.19 -1.72 4.18
CA VAL A 60 18.62 -1.03 2.95
C VAL A 60 17.64 -1.29 1.81
N TYR A 61 17.24 -2.55 1.61
CA TYR A 61 16.29 -2.92 0.55
C TYR A 61 14.89 -2.34 0.76
N ALA A 62 14.44 -2.20 2.01
CA ALA A 62 13.17 -1.55 2.32
C ALA A 62 13.13 -0.09 1.85
N LEU A 63 14.23 0.65 1.98
CA LEU A 63 14.33 2.06 1.58
C LEU A 63 14.19 2.28 0.06
N PHE A 64 14.47 1.28 -0.78
CA PHE A 64 14.22 1.37 -2.23
C PHE A 64 12.75 1.54 -2.59
N HIS A 65 11.84 1.21 -1.68
CA HIS A 65 10.39 1.34 -1.88
C HIS A 65 9.87 2.73 -1.49
N TRP A 66 10.69 3.60 -0.92
CA TRP A 66 10.29 4.94 -0.52
C TRP A 66 10.46 5.90 -1.70
N ASP A 67 9.35 6.29 -2.31
CA ASP A 67 9.25 7.22 -3.43
C ASP A 67 8.95 8.66 -3.00
N THR A 68 8.54 8.85 -1.75
CA THR A 68 8.27 10.14 -1.13
C THR A 68 8.89 10.21 0.26
N GLY A 69 9.10 11.42 0.77
CA GLY A 69 9.66 11.65 2.10
C GLY A 69 10.76 12.70 2.10
N ALA A 70 11.36 12.89 3.28
CA ALA A 70 12.49 13.80 3.48
C ALA A 70 13.73 13.01 3.88
N PHE A 71 14.91 13.56 3.56
CA PHE A 71 16.18 13.02 4.02
C PHE A 71 17.09 14.14 4.56
N ALA A 72 17.97 13.77 5.47
CA ALA A 72 19.03 14.63 5.98
C ALA A 72 20.31 13.81 6.21
N PHE A 73 21.47 14.36 5.86
CA PHE A 73 22.77 13.75 6.06
C PHE A 73 23.56 14.52 7.13
N ASP A 74 23.86 13.83 8.23
CA ASP A 74 24.69 14.31 9.31
C ASP A 74 26.16 13.85 9.07
N PRO A 75 27.07 14.71 8.59
CA PRO A 75 28.46 14.33 8.39
C PRO A 75 29.18 14.10 9.73
N GLY A 76 30.10 13.15 9.78
CA GLY A 76 30.91 12.86 10.96
C GLY A 76 30.82 11.40 11.38
N THR A 77 30.74 11.15 12.70
CA THR A 77 30.73 9.80 13.24
C THR A 77 29.45 9.07 12.84
N PRO A 78 29.54 7.91 12.16
CA PRO A 78 28.36 7.14 11.78
C PRO A 78 27.62 6.59 13.00
N ALA A 79 26.30 6.52 12.92
CA ALA A 79 25.47 5.91 13.95
C ALA A 79 25.85 4.43 14.18
N ALA A 80 25.77 3.97 15.43
CA ALA A 80 25.95 2.56 15.76
C ALA A 80 24.68 1.78 15.41
N LEU A 81 24.65 1.17 14.24
CA LEU A 81 23.52 0.41 13.70
C LEU A 81 23.90 -1.05 13.42
N PRO A 82 22.91 -1.96 13.29
CA PRO A 82 23.16 -3.32 12.82
C PRO A 82 23.90 -3.33 11.48
N SER A 83 24.89 -4.23 11.38
CA SER A 83 25.89 -4.18 10.32
C SER A 83 25.35 -4.51 8.93
N VAL A 84 25.86 -3.80 7.94
CA VAL A 84 25.68 -4.10 6.52
C VAL A 84 27.04 -4.52 5.96
N THR A 85 27.11 -5.70 5.33
CA THR A 85 28.36 -6.27 4.85
C THR A 85 28.52 -6.19 3.34
N ALA A 86 27.42 -6.28 2.59
CA ALA A 86 27.43 -6.24 1.15
C ALA A 86 28.04 -4.92 0.60
N PRO A 87 28.81 -4.99 -0.50
CA PRO A 87 29.28 -3.80 -1.21
C PRO A 87 28.12 -2.92 -1.71
N LEU A 88 28.34 -1.60 -1.74
CA LEU A 88 27.34 -0.62 -2.19
C LEU A 88 26.73 -0.95 -3.55
N GLY A 89 27.56 -1.39 -4.51
CA GLY A 89 27.09 -1.76 -5.86
C GLY A 89 26.19 -3.00 -5.85
N GLU A 90 26.48 -3.99 -5.02
CA GLU A 90 25.65 -5.19 -4.86
C GLU A 90 24.31 -4.85 -4.20
N LEU A 91 24.34 -4.03 -3.14
CA LEU A 91 23.14 -3.50 -2.49
C LEU A 91 22.25 -2.73 -3.48
N ALA A 92 22.85 -1.89 -4.32
CA ALA A 92 22.12 -1.10 -5.30
C ALA A 92 21.45 -1.98 -6.37
N GLN A 93 22.21 -2.92 -6.93
CA GLN A 93 21.68 -3.83 -7.94
C GLN A 93 20.58 -4.74 -7.37
N GLU A 94 20.76 -5.28 -6.18
CA GLU A 94 19.75 -6.09 -5.53
C GLU A 94 18.51 -5.27 -5.15
N GLY A 95 18.68 -4.06 -4.61
CA GLY A 95 17.58 -3.15 -4.31
C GLY A 95 16.71 -2.83 -5.52
N ILE A 96 17.33 -2.53 -6.67
CA ILE A 96 16.61 -2.30 -7.93
C ILE A 96 15.90 -3.57 -8.39
N ARG A 97 16.59 -4.72 -8.38
CA ARG A 97 15.96 -6.01 -8.76
C ARG A 97 14.75 -6.32 -7.89
N ARG A 98 14.84 -6.10 -6.58
CA ARG A 98 13.74 -6.34 -5.64
C ARG A 98 12.57 -5.39 -5.88
N LEU A 99 12.85 -4.11 -6.12
CA LEU A 99 11.84 -3.11 -6.47
C LEU A 99 11.09 -3.49 -7.75
N ASP A 100 11.81 -3.89 -8.80
CA ASP A 100 11.20 -4.30 -10.07
C ASP A 100 10.36 -5.57 -9.92
N ARG A 101 10.82 -6.54 -9.12
CA ARG A 101 10.01 -7.73 -8.81
C ARG A 101 8.74 -7.37 -8.03
N TRP A 102 8.83 -6.49 -7.04
CA TRP A 102 7.65 -6.02 -6.30
C TRP A 102 6.65 -5.28 -7.21
N ARG A 103 7.14 -4.52 -8.19
CA ARG A 103 6.28 -3.91 -9.21
C ARG A 103 5.60 -4.97 -10.07
N ALA A 104 6.31 -6.01 -10.49
CA ALA A 104 5.73 -7.13 -11.23
C ALA A 104 4.68 -7.88 -10.40
N VAL A 105 4.95 -8.12 -9.11
CA VAL A 105 3.99 -8.72 -8.17
C VAL A 105 2.70 -7.91 -8.10
N ARG A 106 2.81 -6.59 -7.89
CA ARG A 106 1.65 -5.70 -7.82
C ARG A 106 0.88 -5.59 -9.15
N ALA A 107 1.57 -5.74 -10.28
CA ALA A 107 0.93 -5.70 -11.59
C ALA A 107 0.11 -6.96 -11.88
N GLU A 108 0.59 -8.12 -11.45
CA GLU A 108 -0.03 -9.41 -11.74
C GLU A 108 -1.06 -9.83 -10.68
N LEU A 109 -0.76 -9.53 -9.42
CA LEU A 109 -1.66 -9.72 -8.30
C LEU A 109 -1.98 -8.37 -7.69
N SER A 110 -2.82 -7.59 -8.38
CA SER A 110 -3.26 -6.26 -7.94
C SER A 110 -3.95 -6.26 -6.58
N THR A 111 -4.44 -7.42 -6.12
CA THR A 111 -5.03 -7.65 -4.81
C THR A 111 -4.04 -8.05 -3.72
N ILE A 112 -2.73 -8.22 -4.02
CA ILE A 112 -1.72 -8.38 -2.98
C ILE A 112 -1.55 -7.04 -2.25
N SER A 113 -2.26 -6.95 -1.14
CA SER A 113 -1.99 -6.03 -0.06
C SER A 113 -1.29 -6.78 1.08
N PRO A 114 -0.65 -6.07 2.03
CA PRO A 114 -0.11 -6.69 3.25
C PRO A 114 -1.16 -7.50 4.05
N ARG A 115 -2.45 -7.22 3.82
CA ARG A 115 -3.58 -7.88 4.50
C ARG A 115 -4.23 -8.98 3.67
N ALA A 116 -3.89 -9.11 2.39
CA ALA A 116 -4.40 -10.16 1.53
C ALA A 116 -4.11 -11.52 2.17
N ARG A 117 -5.12 -12.39 2.18
CA ARG A 117 -5.00 -13.75 2.68
C ARG A 117 -4.96 -14.69 1.49
N PHE A 118 -4.04 -15.62 1.55
CA PHE A 118 -3.81 -16.61 0.53
C PHE A 118 -4.36 -17.94 1.01
N ARG A 119 -5.00 -18.65 0.08
CA ARG A 119 -5.39 -20.05 0.23
C ARG A 119 -4.99 -20.81 -1.01
N THR A 120 -4.80 -22.12 -0.86
CA THR A 120 -4.64 -22.96 -2.04
C THR A 120 -5.97 -23.56 -2.46
N GLN A 121 -6.14 -23.70 -3.78
CA GLN A 121 -7.16 -24.55 -4.35
C GLN A 121 -6.55 -25.92 -4.60
N ARG A 122 -7.12 -26.99 -4.03
CA ARG A 122 -6.63 -28.36 -4.26
C ARG A 122 -6.69 -28.70 -5.75
N ARG A 123 -5.52 -28.73 -6.37
CA ARG A 123 -5.32 -29.05 -7.79
C ARG A 123 -3.92 -29.64 -7.98
N PRO A 124 -3.71 -30.55 -8.95
CA PRO A 124 -2.37 -31.00 -9.29
C PRO A 124 -1.53 -29.82 -9.78
N LEU A 125 -0.35 -29.64 -9.18
CA LEU A 125 0.66 -28.69 -9.64
C LEU A 125 1.49 -29.33 -10.76
N PRO A 126 1.97 -28.55 -11.76
CA PRO A 126 2.95 -29.00 -12.74
C PRO A 126 4.22 -29.62 -12.09
N GLU A 127 4.92 -30.48 -12.83
CA GLU A 127 6.19 -31.04 -12.33
C GLU A 127 7.31 -29.98 -12.28
N GLU A 128 7.19 -28.93 -13.09
CA GLU A 128 8.14 -27.83 -13.17
C GLU A 128 7.97 -26.77 -12.07
N THR A 129 6.91 -26.86 -11.26
CA THR A 129 6.62 -25.90 -10.18
C THR A 129 7.79 -25.83 -9.19
N SER A 130 8.18 -24.61 -8.83
CA SER A 130 9.31 -24.40 -7.93
C SER A 130 9.09 -25.06 -6.56
N SER A 131 10.19 -25.49 -5.93
CA SER A 131 10.14 -26.11 -4.60
C SER A 131 9.45 -25.22 -3.56
N LEU A 132 9.63 -23.90 -3.66
CA LEU A 132 9.00 -22.95 -2.74
C LEU A 132 7.48 -22.85 -3.01
N ALA A 133 7.05 -22.78 -4.27
CA ALA A 133 5.63 -22.77 -4.61
C ALA A 133 4.93 -24.05 -4.15
N ALA A 134 5.55 -25.21 -4.37
CA ALA A 134 5.03 -26.49 -3.88
C ALA A 134 4.92 -26.55 -2.34
N GLU A 135 5.93 -26.05 -1.62
CA GLU A 135 5.91 -25.97 -0.16
C GLU A 135 4.80 -25.02 0.34
N LEU A 136 4.66 -23.84 -0.28
CA LEU A 136 3.61 -22.88 0.07
C LEU A 136 2.22 -23.44 -0.20
N ALA A 137 2.01 -24.13 -1.33
CA ALA A 137 0.74 -24.78 -1.63
C ALA A 137 0.35 -25.77 -0.51
N ALA A 138 1.28 -26.63 -0.08
CA ALA A 138 1.05 -27.56 1.03
C ALA A 138 0.70 -26.83 2.35
N LYS A 139 1.39 -25.72 2.65
CA LYS A 139 1.14 -24.89 3.85
C LYS A 139 -0.16 -24.11 3.80
N LEU A 140 -0.70 -23.86 2.61
CA LEU A 140 -1.91 -23.11 2.34
C LEU A 140 -3.17 -23.98 2.26
N GLU A 141 -3.06 -25.32 2.42
CA GLU A 141 -4.20 -26.24 2.49
C GLU A 141 -5.08 -26.04 3.75
N ALA A 142 -4.65 -25.23 4.71
CA ALA A 142 -5.37 -24.95 5.94
C ALA A 142 -6.75 -24.26 5.70
N ALA A 143 -7.66 -24.41 6.67
CA ALA A 143 -9.02 -23.84 6.59
C ALA A 143 -9.04 -22.30 6.66
N GLU A 144 -8.03 -21.69 7.27
CA GLU A 144 -7.85 -20.24 7.37
C GLU A 144 -6.74 -19.79 6.42
N GLY A 145 -7.01 -18.75 5.62
CA GLY A 145 -6.01 -18.17 4.73
C GLY A 145 -4.89 -17.45 5.49
N LYS A 146 -3.69 -17.40 4.92
CA LYS A 146 -2.50 -16.80 5.54
C LYS A 146 -2.07 -15.53 4.80
N THR A 147 -1.61 -14.54 5.53
CA THR A 147 -1.01 -13.32 4.95
C THR A 147 0.40 -13.58 4.42
N LEU A 148 0.90 -12.66 3.59
CA LEU A 148 2.26 -12.74 3.06
C LEU A 148 3.31 -12.79 4.19
N ALA A 149 3.14 -11.94 5.21
CA ALA A 149 4.03 -11.87 6.37
C ALA A 149 4.00 -13.14 7.23
N GLU A 150 2.83 -13.77 7.39
CA GLU A 150 2.70 -15.06 8.10
C GLU A 150 3.43 -16.16 7.34
N LEU A 151 3.26 -16.24 6.02
CA LEU A 151 3.95 -17.21 5.17
C LEU A 151 5.46 -17.01 5.20
N ALA A 152 5.94 -15.77 5.00
CA ALA A 152 7.35 -15.40 5.07
C ALA A 152 8.01 -15.85 6.38
N ARG A 153 7.33 -15.60 7.51
CA ARG A 153 7.80 -16.05 8.83
C ARG A 153 7.84 -17.57 8.96
N GLU A 154 6.87 -18.27 8.39
CA GLU A 154 6.76 -19.74 8.48
C GLU A 154 7.82 -20.46 7.64
N VAL A 155 8.10 -19.96 6.42
CA VAL A 155 9.17 -20.51 5.55
C VAL A 155 10.55 -19.92 5.83
N GLN A 156 10.64 -18.93 6.74
CA GLN A 156 11.87 -18.20 7.08
C GLN A 156 12.53 -17.54 5.86
N LEU A 157 11.72 -16.97 4.97
CA LEU A 157 12.16 -16.24 3.79
C LEU A 157 11.60 -14.82 3.81
N ASP A 158 12.16 -13.95 2.97
CA ASP A 158 11.65 -12.62 2.76
C ASP A 158 10.31 -12.63 2.01
N GLU A 159 9.50 -11.59 2.20
CA GLU A 159 8.17 -11.48 1.60
C GLU A 159 8.19 -11.49 0.07
N LEU A 160 9.26 -11.02 -0.58
CA LEU A 160 9.35 -10.98 -2.04
C LEU A 160 9.54 -12.39 -2.62
N SER A 161 10.37 -13.21 -1.98
CA SER A 161 10.53 -14.63 -2.33
C SER A 161 9.20 -15.38 -2.23
N VAL A 162 8.45 -15.16 -1.15
CA VAL A 162 7.11 -15.74 -0.98
C VAL A 162 6.14 -15.21 -2.03
N ALA A 163 6.08 -13.90 -2.26
CA ALA A 163 5.18 -13.29 -3.23
C ALA A 163 5.44 -13.82 -4.66
N THR A 164 6.70 -14.03 -5.01
CA THR A 164 7.09 -14.61 -6.31
C THR A 164 6.56 -16.03 -6.49
N ALA A 165 6.66 -16.86 -5.44
CA ALA A 165 6.10 -18.22 -5.47
C ALA A 165 4.56 -18.23 -5.45
N LEU A 166 3.92 -17.26 -4.79
CA LEU A 166 2.46 -17.09 -4.85
C LEU A 166 1.99 -16.71 -6.27
N ILE A 167 2.75 -15.89 -7.00
CA ILE A 167 2.44 -15.60 -8.42
C ILE A 167 2.48 -16.87 -9.26
N GLU A 168 3.47 -17.73 -9.06
CA GLU A 168 3.57 -19.01 -9.75
C GLU A 168 2.29 -19.84 -9.50
N LEU A 169 1.90 -20.01 -8.24
CA LEU A 169 0.66 -20.69 -7.88
C LEU A 169 -0.59 -20.01 -8.45
N HIS A 170 -0.60 -18.68 -8.55
CA HIS A 170 -1.72 -17.94 -9.16
C HIS A 170 -1.84 -18.18 -10.66
N ARG A 171 -0.73 -18.14 -11.40
CA ARG A 171 -0.68 -18.48 -12.83
C ARG A 171 -1.12 -19.92 -13.07
N GLU A 172 -0.75 -20.80 -12.16
CA GLU A 172 -1.17 -22.20 -12.14
C GLU A 172 -2.58 -22.39 -11.60
N GLY A 173 -3.37 -21.34 -11.35
CA GLY A 173 -4.75 -21.43 -10.85
C GLY A 173 -4.91 -22.24 -9.56
N ALA A 174 -3.83 -22.39 -8.79
CA ALA A 174 -3.78 -23.12 -7.54
C ALA A 174 -3.83 -22.18 -6.33
N LEU A 175 -3.86 -20.87 -6.56
CA LEU A 175 -3.96 -19.83 -5.53
C LEU A 175 -5.30 -19.11 -5.58
N ILE A 176 -5.94 -19.04 -4.43
CA ILE A 176 -7.07 -18.14 -4.17
C ILE A 176 -6.52 -16.97 -3.34
N VAL A 177 -6.71 -15.76 -3.84
CA VAL A 177 -6.37 -14.53 -3.12
C VAL A 177 -7.67 -13.98 -2.53
N GLU A 178 -7.82 -14.12 -1.22
CA GLU A 178 -8.91 -13.52 -0.46
C GLU A 178 -8.50 -12.10 -0.08
N THR A 179 -9.25 -11.13 -0.57
CA THR A 179 -9.12 -9.76 -0.07
C THR A 179 -9.68 -9.73 1.35
N ALA A 180 -8.89 -9.29 2.33
CA ALA A 180 -9.39 -9.17 3.69
C ALA A 180 -10.64 -8.25 3.71
N PRO A 181 -11.68 -8.55 4.50
CA PRO A 181 -12.93 -7.79 4.47
C PRO A 181 -12.74 -6.28 4.63
N ASP A 182 -11.80 -5.86 5.47
CA ASP A 182 -11.45 -4.46 5.68
C ASP A 182 -10.70 -3.84 4.49
N GLU A 183 -9.86 -4.60 3.79
CA GLU A 183 -9.21 -4.13 2.56
C GLU A 183 -10.21 -4.01 1.41
N ALA A 184 -11.15 -4.96 1.30
CA ALA A 184 -12.23 -4.88 0.33
C ALA A 184 -13.11 -3.65 0.59
N LEU A 185 -13.40 -3.37 1.86
CA LEU A 185 -14.12 -2.19 2.29
C LEU A 185 -13.37 -0.88 1.97
N ARG A 186 -12.04 -0.84 2.15
CA ARG A 186 -11.17 0.28 1.72
C ARG A 186 -11.17 0.49 0.21
N SER A 187 -11.09 -0.60 -0.56
CA SER A 187 -11.14 -0.56 -2.02
C SER A 187 -12.46 0.06 -2.49
N VAL A 188 -13.58 -0.44 -1.95
CA VAL A 188 -14.93 0.07 -2.26
C VAL A 188 -15.06 1.54 -1.88
N PHE A 189 -14.63 1.93 -0.68
CA PHE A 189 -14.69 3.33 -0.24
C PHE A 189 -13.94 4.27 -1.18
N ARG A 190 -12.71 3.92 -1.59
CA ARG A 190 -11.92 4.70 -2.55
C ARG A 190 -12.60 4.79 -3.90
N ARG A 191 -13.02 3.65 -4.46
CA ARG A 191 -13.71 3.59 -5.75
C ARG A 191 -14.96 4.47 -5.76
N LEU A 192 -15.73 4.47 -4.68
CA LEU A 192 -16.92 5.30 -4.54
C LEU A 192 -16.59 6.79 -4.49
N CYS A 193 -15.55 7.17 -3.75
CA CYS A 193 -15.09 8.56 -3.70
C CYS A 193 -14.64 9.04 -5.08
N ASP A 194 -13.84 8.21 -5.77
CA ASP A 194 -13.30 8.51 -7.09
C ASP A 194 -14.43 8.68 -8.13
N GLU A 195 -15.37 7.73 -8.19
CA GLU A 195 -16.49 7.76 -9.14
C GLU A 195 -17.44 8.94 -8.85
N LEU A 196 -17.77 9.18 -7.57
CA LEU A 196 -18.60 10.30 -7.16
C LEU A 196 -17.95 11.63 -7.54
N TYR A 197 -16.68 11.80 -7.22
CA TYR A 197 -15.96 13.03 -7.53
C TYR A 197 -15.82 13.24 -9.03
N ALA A 198 -15.40 12.22 -9.79
CA ALA A 198 -15.19 12.32 -11.23
C ALA A 198 -16.47 12.78 -11.95
N ARG A 199 -17.61 12.16 -11.61
CA ARG A 199 -18.90 12.56 -12.18
C ARG A 199 -19.32 13.94 -11.72
N PHE A 200 -19.20 14.22 -10.42
CA PHE A 200 -19.60 15.51 -9.88
C PHE A 200 -18.80 16.65 -10.51
N ALA A 201 -17.48 16.49 -10.64
CA ALA A 201 -16.59 17.45 -11.26
C ALA A 201 -16.84 17.62 -12.76
N SER A 202 -17.30 16.57 -13.47
CA SER A 202 -17.60 16.67 -14.90
C SER A 202 -18.74 17.64 -15.24
N ILE A 203 -19.65 17.90 -14.30
CA ILE A 203 -20.83 18.75 -14.50
C ILE A 203 -20.95 19.91 -13.50
N SER A 204 -20.02 20.03 -12.56
CA SER A 204 -20.02 21.06 -11.52
C SER A 204 -18.84 22.00 -11.68
N GLY A 205 -19.04 23.28 -11.35
CA GLY A 205 -17.96 24.24 -11.34
C GLY A 205 -16.97 24.00 -10.20
N LEU A 206 -15.74 24.50 -10.36
CA LEU A 206 -14.62 24.34 -9.41
C LEU A 206 -15.00 24.68 -7.96
N LYS A 207 -15.79 25.73 -7.74
CA LYS A 207 -16.24 26.14 -6.40
C LYS A 207 -17.03 25.05 -5.68
N MET A 208 -17.84 24.28 -6.41
CA MET A 208 -18.66 23.22 -5.82
C MET A 208 -17.82 21.99 -5.48
N THR A 209 -16.86 21.64 -6.33
CA THR A 209 -15.94 20.51 -6.11
C THR A 209 -14.98 20.78 -4.97
N GLU A 210 -14.40 21.99 -4.90
CA GLU A 210 -13.58 22.43 -3.76
C GLU A 210 -14.41 22.49 -2.47
N GLY A 211 -15.69 22.87 -2.56
CA GLY A 211 -16.62 22.85 -1.42
C GLY A 211 -16.84 21.44 -0.85
N LEU A 212 -16.97 20.43 -1.71
CA LEU A 212 -17.10 19.03 -1.28
C LEU A 212 -15.81 18.55 -0.59
N GLU A 213 -14.65 18.82 -1.18
CA GLU A 213 -13.36 18.43 -0.59
C GLU A 213 -13.13 19.13 0.76
N ALA A 214 -13.43 20.42 0.86
CA ALA A 214 -13.29 21.18 2.09
C ALA A 214 -14.18 20.60 3.21
N LEU A 215 -15.43 20.27 2.89
CA LEU A 215 -16.38 19.66 3.82
C LEU A 215 -15.83 18.34 4.39
N LEU A 216 -15.37 17.43 3.52
CA LEU A 216 -14.88 16.11 3.94
C LEU A 216 -13.56 16.22 4.74
N ASN A 217 -12.66 17.11 4.31
CA ASN A 217 -11.40 17.34 5.02
C ASN A 217 -11.60 18.00 6.39
N GLU A 218 -12.57 18.90 6.54
CA GLU A 218 -12.93 19.50 7.82
C GLU A 218 -13.48 18.45 8.79
N GLU A 219 -14.35 17.56 8.32
CA GLU A 219 -14.89 16.45 9.10
C GLU A 219 -13.80 15.47 9.54
N ALA A 220 -12.88 15.12 8.64
CA ALA A 220 -11.73 14.27 8.98
C ALA A 220 -10.87 14.88 10.09
N ARG A 221 -10.62 16.18 10.02
CA ARG A 221 -9.90 16.92 11.06
C ARG A 221 -10.67 16.94 12.38
N ALA A 222 -11.98 17.18 12.34
CA ALA A 222 -12.82 17.22 13.53
C ALA A 222 -12.87 15.87 14.27
N ARG A 223 -12.84 14.76 13.52
CA ARG A 223 -12.79 13.39 14.05
C ARG A 223 -11.39 12.93 14.45
N GLY A 224 -10.34 13.68 14.11
CA GLY A 224 -8.96 13.28 14.33
C GLY A 224 -8.56 12.03 13.55
N VAL A 225 -9.14 11.80 12.38
CA VAL A 225 -8.83 10.65 11.52
C VAL A 225 -7.92 11.05 10.36
N GLU A 226 -7.04 10.14 9.96
CA GLU A 226 -6.08 10.36 8.88
C GLU A 226 -6.71 10.07 7.51
N LEU A 227 -7.77 10.81 7.18
CA LEU A 227 -8.37 10.82 5.83
C LEU A 227 -8.17 12.19 5.20
N ARG A 228 -7.80 12.23 3.91
CA ARG A 228 -7.68 13.47 3.15
C ARG A 228 -8.19 13.31 1.71
N TRP A 229 -8.91 14.31 1.24
CA TRP A 229 -9.34 14.45 -0.15
C TRP A 229 -8.54 15.54 -0.83
N ARG A 230 -8.03 15.26 -2.03
CA ARG A 230 -7.33 16.24 -2.85
C ARG A 230 -7.52 15.96 -4.33
N SER A 231 -8.19 16.88 -5.02
CA SER A 231 -8.47 16.76 -6.46
C SER A 231 -9.15 15.43 -6.82
N GLY A 232 -10.11 15.01 -6.00
CA GLY A 232 -10.86 13.77 -6.13
C GLY A 232 -10.20 12.53 -5.53
N ALA A 233 -8.89 12.52 -5.33
CA ALA A 233 -8.20 11.38 -4.75
C ALA A 233 -8.37 11.34 -3.22
N VAL A 234 -8.66 10.14 -2.70
CA VAL A 234 -8.62 9.83 -1.27
C VAL A 234 -7.22 9.34 -0.88
N GLN A 235 -6.63 10.01 0.12
CA GLN A 235 -5.50 9.51 0.88
C GLN A 235 -6.03 8.88 2.17
N ASP A 236 -5.97 7.56 2.24
CA ASP A 236 -6.45 6.77 3.37
C ASP A 236 -5.28 6.34 4.27
N GLY A 237 -5.05 7.14 5.32
CA GLY A 237 -4.09 6.86 6.38
C GLY A 237 -4.72 6.20 7.61
N VAL A 238 -5.99 5.75 7.54
CA VAL A 238 -6.65 5.15 8.71
C VAL A 238 -5.87 3.91 9.14
N PRO A 239 -5.39 3.83 10.40
CA PRO A 239 -4.52 2.75 10.83
C PRO A 239 -5.10 1.36 10.57
N ALA A 240 -4.23 0.42 10.17
CA ALA A 240 -4.62 -0.97 9.96
C ALA A 240 -5.21 -1.62 11.23
N THR A 241 -4.90 -1.10 12.41
CA THR A 241 -5.40 -1.62 13.69
C THR A 241 -6.90 -1.44 13.93
N GLN A 242 -7.59 -0.63 13.14
CA GLN A 242 -9.04 -0.46 13.26
C GLN A 242 -9.79 -1.78 13.01
N THR A 243 -10.84 -2.04 13.78
CA THR A 243 -11.73 -3.17 13.50
C THR A 243 -12.54 -2.91 12.24
N PHE A 244 -13.07 -3.97 11.64
CA PHE A 244 -13.94 -3.88 10.47
C PHE A 244 -15.14 -2.96 10.72
N GLU A 245 -15.77 -3.07 11.90
CA GLU A 245 -16.94 -2.26 12.28
C GLU A 245 -16.58 -0.78 12.41
N GLN A 246 -15.47 -0.47 13.07
CA GLN A 246 -14.98 0.92 13.20
C GLN A 246 -14.70 1.53 11.82
N LEU A 247 -14.07 0.75 10.94
CA LEU A 247 -13.74 1.17 9.59
C LEU A 247 -14.99 1.39 8.73
N ARG A 248 -15.94 0.46 8.79
CA ARG A 248 -17.24 0.55 8.12
C ARG A 248 -18.02 1.77 8.56
N ASP A 249 -18.14 1.99 9.87
CA ASP A 249 -18.91 3.11 10.40
C ASP A 249 -18.26 4.45 10.02
N LEU A 250 -16.93 4.51 9.99
CA LEU A 250 -16.18 5.66 9.53
C LEU A 250 -16.45 5.96 8.04
N TYR A 251 -16.25 4.99 7.16
CA TYR A 251 -16.45 5.18 5.72
C TYR A 251 -17.90 5.44 5.34
N LYS A 252 -18.85 4.77 6.01
CA LYS A 252 -20.28 5.04 5.85
C LYS A 252 -20.61 6.50 6.13
N ALA A 253 -20.05 7.07 7.20
CA ALA A 253 -20.29 8.47 7.57
C ALA A 253 -19.78 9.44 6.49
N PHE A 254 -18.55 9.26 6.00
CA PHE A 254 -17.99 10.12 4.95
C PHE A 254 -18.73 10.00 3.63
N LEU A 255 -19.06 8.77 3.20
CA LEU A 255 -19.81 8.55 1.97
C LEU A 255 -21.21 9.15 2.06
N THR A 256 -21.88 9.01 3.20
CA THR A 256 -23.22 9.59 3.41
C THR A 256 -23.17 11.11 3.31
N GLN A 257 -22.20 11.75 3.96
CA GLN A 257 -22.02 13.21 3.90
C GLN A 257 -21.69 13.70 2.48
N ALA A 258 -20.85 12.97 1.74
CA ALA A 258 -20.53 13.27 0.35
C ALA A 258 -21.76 13.14 -0.56
N LEU A 259 -22.52 12.06 -0.40
CA LEU A 259 -23.76 11.82 -1.14
C LEU A 259 -24.79 12.91 -0.84
N GLU A 260 -25.01 13.26 0.43
CA GLU A 260 -25.94 14.34 0.80
C GLU A 260 -25.59 15.69 0.17
N TYR A 261 -24.30 16.04 0.15
CA TYR A 261 -23.84 17.27 -0.49
C TYR A 261 -24.15 17.27 -1.99
N VAL A 262 -23.83 16.16 -2.68
CA VAL A 262 -24.04 16.04 -4.13
C VAL A 262 -25.53 15.95 -4.48
N THR A 263 -26.32 15.20 -3.71
CA THR A 263 -27.77 15.09 -3.88
C THR A 263 -28.47 16.44 -3.74
N LYS A 264 -28.01 17.32 -2.84
CA LYS A 264 -28.55 18.70 -2.73
C LYS A 264 -28.35 19.54 -3.99
N ILE A 265 -27.34 19.22 -4.80
CA ILE A 265 -26.97 19.99 -5.99
C ILE A 265 -27.59 19.39 -7.26
N HIS A 266 -27.48 18.06 -7.44
CA HIS A 266 -27.88 17.37 -8.69
C HIS A 266 -29.05 16.39 -8.52
N GLY A 267 -29.60 16.28 -7.31
CA GLY A 267 -30.73 15.39 -7.01
C GLY A 267 -30.35 13.91 -6.80
N PRO A 268 -31.31 13.09 -6.34
CA PRO A 268 -31.05 11.71 -5.94
C PRO A 268 -30.71 10.79 -7.12
N GLY A 269 -31.33 10.99 -8.29
CA GLY A 269 -31.06 10.17 -9.48
C GLY A 269 -29.62 10.27 -9.98
N PHE A 270 -28.93 11.39 -9.73
CA PHE A 270 -27.51 11.51 -10.02
C PHE A 270 -26.69 10.58 -9.13
N THR A 271 -26.92 10.63 -7.81
CA THR A 271 -26.20 9.80 -6.83
C THR A 271 -26.53 8.32 -6.96
N GLU A 272 -27.77 7.95 -7.27
CA GLU A 272 -28.15 6.55 -7.56
C GLU A 272 -27.35 5.99 -8.74
N LYS A 273 -27.21 6.78 -9.82
CA LYS A 273 -26.44 6.37 -10.99
C LYS A 273 -24.94 6.26 -10.70
N VAL A 274 -24.37 7.19 -9.93
CA VAL A 274 -22.97 7.11 -9.47
C VAL A 274 -22.73 5.78 -8.73
N LEU A 275 -23.61 5.43 -7.81
CA LEU A 275 -23.47 4.24 -6.97
C LEU A 275 -23.65 2.94 -7.77
N ALA A 276 -24.59 2.91 -8.71
CA ALA A 276 -24.76 1.77 -9.60
C ALA A 276 -23.50 1.51 -10.44
N ASP A 277 -22.93 2.57 -11.00
CA ASP A 277 -21.80 2.47 -11.91
C ASP A 277 -20.48 2.17 -11.17
N ALA A 278 -20.34 2.62 -9.91
CA ALA A 278 -19.17 2.33 -9.08
C ALA A 278 -18.98 0.84 -8.76
N LEU A 279 -20.03 0.01 -8.86
CA LEU A 279 -19.96 -1.44 -8.64
C LEU A 279 -19.71 -2.25 -9.92
N GLU A 280 -19.66 -1.60 -11.07
CA GLU A 280 -19.34 -2.29 -12.32
C GLU A 280 -17.93 -2.89 -12.23
N GLY A 281 -17.81 -4.19 -12.54
CA GLY A 281 -16.54 -4.92 -12.41
C GLY A 281 -16.04 -5.16 -10.98
N ALA A 282 -16.84 -4.90 -9.94
CA ALA A 282 -16.45 -5.17 -8.55
C ALA A 282 -16.32 -6.67 -8.26
N THR A 283 -15.29 -7.05 -7.51
CA THR A 283 -15.09 -8.44 -7.06
C THR A 283 -16.15 -8.88 -6.05
N PRO A 284 -16.34 -10.18 -5.78
CA PRO A 284 -17.26 -10.65 -4.74
C PRO A 284 -16.98 -10.03 -3.36
N GLU A 285 -15.72 -9.85 -3.00
CA GLU A 285 -15.30 -9.25 -1.73
C GLU A 285 -15.65 -7.76 -1.68
N GLU A 286 -15.44 -7.03 -2.78
CA GLU A 286 -15.85 -5.63 -2.91
C GLU A 286 -17.38 -5.50 -2.81
N ARG A 287 -18.15 -6.43 -3.39
CA ARG A 287 -19.61 -6.44 -3.24
C ARG A 287 -20.03 -6.67 -1.79
N ASN A 288 -19.36 -7.58 -1.08
CA ASN A 288 -19.61 -7.78 0.36
C ASN A 288 -19.28 -6.52 1.17
N GLY A 289 -18.17 -5.83 0.85
CA GLY A 289 -17.79 -4.56 1.47
C GLY A 289 -18.83 -3.45 1.20
N TRP A 290 -19.33 -3.38 -0.03
CA TRP A 290 -20.43 -2.47 -0.41
C TRP A 290 -21.71 -2.74 0.40
N GLU A 291 -22.15 -3.99 0.46
CA GLU A 291 -23.34 -4.37 1.22
C GLU A 291 -23.18 -4.03 2.70
N ALA A 292 -21.98 -4.21 3.25
CA ALA A 292 -21.69 -3.85 4.64
C ALA A 292 -21.79 -2.35 4.92
N LEU A 293 -21.47 -1.47 3.95
CA LEU A 293 -21.61 -0.01 4.14
C LEU A 293 -23.07 0.41 4.35
N ASP A 294 -24.03 -0.35 3.80
CA ASP A 294 -25.47 -0.12 3.98
C ASP A 294 -25.85 1.37 3.74
N LEU A 295 -25.44 1.88 2.57
CA LEU A 295 -25.62 3.29 2.22
C LEU A 295 -27.10 3.60 1.90
N PRO A 296 -27.61 4.78 2.30
CA PRO A 296 -29.03 5.14 2.26
C PRO A 296 -29.65 5.31 0.85
N VAL A 297 -28.93 4.99 -0.22
CA VAL A 297 -29.36 5.15 -1.63
C VAL A 297 -29.73 3.80 -2.28
N THR A 298 -29.70 2.70 -1.52
CA THR A 298 -30.05 1.36 -2.02
C THR A 298 -31.53 1.06 -1.87
N THR A 299 -32.42 1.88 -2.44
CA THR A 299 -33.79 1.39 -2.70
C THR A 299 -33.74 0.42 -3.87
N ARG A 300 -33.60 -0.87 -3.52
CA ARG A 300 -33.91 -2.10 -4.28
C ARG A 300 -34.36 -1.87 -5.73
N THR A 301 -33.55 -2.33 -6.68
CA THR A 301 -34.03 -2.70 -8.03
C THR A 301 -35.17 -3.72 -7.91
N PRO A 302 -36.26 -3.60 -8.71
CA PRO A 302 -37.39 -4.52 -8.66
C PRO A 302 -37.04 -5.97 -9.02
#